data_AF-A0A9D1U2W1-F1
#
_entry.id   AF-A0A9D1U2W1-F1
#
_cell.length_a   1.000
_cell.length_b   1.000
_cell.length_c   1.000
_cell.angle_alpha   90.00
_cell.angle_beta   90.00
_cell.angle_gamma   90.00
#
_symmetry.space_group_name_H-M   'P 1'
#
loop_
_entity.id
_entity.type
_entity.pdbx_description
1 polymer ?
#
loop_
_entity_poly.entity_id
_entity_poly.type
_entity_poly.pdbx_seq_one_letter_code
_entity_poly.pdbx_strand_id
1 'polypeptide(L)'
;MIYLWQHPIFTTEEVTWGMALLSDQRRAKIAALRFEKNRAQSMAAYLLLRYALYTEYGITQPPVFSFPAGTKPELCGKAFDGLHVNLSHCDTGCACALSHFPVGIDVQPLTPFREKVARYAFSPKEQGCHTPEAFTRIFTLKEAYGKCSGKGIAYAMHTCDFSSIEGDWQQRDGMWWYSVGDGQWHVSVCASEKLSVQTVTQDRLMAVLRHIGPESGDRTREQNPGTRKRGCRTMIGQMELCQQDGVSFLRFPALSQLGFVKDAFSTRLGGVSEGEYASMNLAFGRGDDPERVRENYRRFSRAVGFDENKLVSSAQDHHTQIRRVGAAQAGVGIFKPQDAPGIDGLITNEPGVTLVTHYADCVPLYFVDPVNRAIGLGHAGWRGTVAEMAQHMVEAMEQAFGSVPDDLVAAIGPSIGPCCYEVDTPVIEKVKALSYVPVERVLRPVSEEKAMLNLWELNRQIMLKAGIRPEHITVAEVCTCCHHDLLFSHRATKGHRGGLCAFLQITEEKV
;
A
#
# COMPACT_ATOMS: atom_id res chain seq x y z
N MET A 1 -24.76 10.31 -11.36
CA MET A 1 -24.35 11.56 -12.02
C MET A 1 -22.99 11.39 -12.68
N ILE A 2 -22.81 11.93 -13.88
CA ILE A 2 -21.55 11.94 -14.62
C ILE A 2 -21.18 13.39 -14.91
N TYR A 3 -19.94 13.74 -14.62
CA TYR A 3 -19.37 15.04 -14.88
C TYR A 3 -18.21 14.91 -15.87
N LEU A 4 -18.24 15.69 -16.94
CA LEU A 4 -17.23 15.74 -17.98
C LEU A 4 -16.56 17.12 -17.95
N TRP A 5 -15.24 17.16 -18.01
CA TRP A 5 -14.47 18.39 -18.07
C TRP A 5 -13.41 18.31 -19.15
N GLN A 6 -13.69 19.00 -20.26
CA GLN A 6 -12.81 19.07 -21.42
C GLN A 6 -11.77 20.17 -21.25
N HIS A 7 -10.56 19.90 -21.74
CA HIS A 7 -9.43 20.82 -21.80
C HIS A 7 -9.17 21.60 -20.50
N PRO A 8 -8.93 20.93 -19.36
CA PRO A 8 -8.57 21.61 -18.13
C PRO A 8 -7.21 22.31 -18.31
N ILE A 9 -7.18 23.63 -18.13
CA ILE A 9 -5.98 24.46 -18.20
C ILE A 9 -5.78 25.10 -16.82
N PHE A 10 -4.56 25.03 -16.31
CA PHE A 10 -4.20 25.62 -15.03
C PHE A 10 -2.99 26.52 -15.19
N THR A 11 -3.06 27.69 -14.57
CA THR A 11 -1.87 28.49 -14.25
C THR A 11 -1.07 27.82 -13.13
N THR A 12 0.20 28.18 -12.98
CA THR A 12 1.07 27.66 -11.89
C THR A 12 0.48 27.91 -10.50
N GLU A 13 -0.18 29.05 -10.31
CA GLU A 13 -0.87 29.40 -9.07
C GLU A 13 -2.07 28.48 -8.82
N GLU A 14 -2.89 28.23 -9.86
CA GLU A 14 -4.03 27.32 -9.76
C GLU A 14 -3.63 25.86 -9.54
N VAL A 15 -2.48 25.42 -10.05
CA VAL A 15 -1.92 24.10 -9.73
C VAL A 15 -1.58 24.02 -8.24
N THR A 16 -0.88 25.03 -7.72
CA THR A 16 -0.48 25.06 -6.30
C THR A 16 -1.71 25.07 -5.39
N TRP A 17 -2.67 25.95 -5.69
CA TRP A 17 -3.93 26.06 -4.97
C TRP A 17 -4.79 24.79 -5.10
N GLY A 18 -4.91 24.24 -6.30
CA GLY A 18 -5.64 23.01 -6.57
C GLY A 18 -5.07 21.81 -5.81
N MET A 19 -3.75 21.72 -5.66
CA MET A 19 -3.12 20.67 -4.85
C MET A 19 -3.46 20.80 -3.35
N ALA A 20 -3.62 22.02 -2.83
CA ALA A 20 -4.02 22.25 -1.44
C ALA A 20 -5.46 21.75 -1.15
N LEU A 21 -6.30 21.64 -2.18
CA LEU A 21 -7.66 21.13 -2.10
C LEU A 21 -7.76 19.60 -2.04
N LEU A 22 -6.68 18.87 -2.32
CA LEU A 22 -6.66 17.41 -2.32
C LEU A 22 -6.24 16.88 -0.95
N SER A 23 -6.56 15.62 -0.64
CA SER A 23 -6.04 14.96 0.57
C SER A 23 -4.53 14.70 0.46
N ASP A 24 -3.84 14.57 1.60
CA ASP A 24 -2.39 14.27 1.62
C ASP A 24 -2.03 13.02 0.82
N GLN A 25 -2.84 11.96 0.95
CA GLN A 25 -2.71 10.73 0.16
C GLN A 25 -2.67 11.03 -1.35
N ARG A 26 -3.51 11.95 -1.83
CA ARG A 26 -3.60 12.31 -3.24
C ARG A 26 -2.48 13.24 -3.67
N ARG A 27 -2.12 14.21 -2.83
CA ARG A 27 -0.94 15.06 -3.07
C ARG A 27 0.33 14.22 -3.26
N ALA A 28 0.58 13.27 -2.35
CA ALA A 28 1.75 12.40 -2.41
C ALA A 28 1.77 11.54 -3.68
N LYS A 29 0.63 10.92 -4.05
CA LYS A 29 0.52 10.10 -5.26
C LYS A 29 0.74 10.90 -6.53
N ILE A 30 0.19 12.12 -6.60
CA ILE A 30 0.42 13.02 -7.74
C ILE A 30 1.89 13.44 -7.78
N ALA A 31 2.50 13.80 -6.65
CA ALA A 31 3.91 14.20 -6.60
C ALA A 31 4.88 13.12 -7.09
N ALA A 32 4.53 11.84 -6.96
CA ALA A 32 5.32 10.71 -7.46
C ALA A 32 5.29 10.54 -9.00
N LEU A 33 4.39 11.21 -9.72
CA LEU A 33 4.32 11.12 -11.18
C LEU A 33 5.47 11.88 -11.84
N ARG A 34 6.20 11.17 -12.73
CA ARG A 34 7.38 11.69 -13.44
C ARG A 34 7.11 12.98 -14.23
N PHE A 35 5.98 13.07 -14.92
CA PHE A 35 5.69 14.15 -15.85
C PHE A 35 4.70 15.15 -15.27
N GLU A 36 5.00 16.44 -15.41
CA GLU A 36 4.15 17.54 -14.93
C GLU A 36 2.75 17.51 -15.55
N LYS A 37 2.65 17.20 -16.85
CA LYS A 37 1.38 17.02 -17.54
C LYS A 37 0.50 15.96 -16.85
N ASN A 38 1.07 14.81 -16.48
CA ASN A 38 0.33 13.74 -15.79
C ASN A 38 -0.09 14.18 -14.38
N ARG A 39 0.73 15.01 -13.71
CA ARG A 39 0.41 15.59 -12.40
C ARG A 39 -0.83 16.50 -12.50
N ALA A 40 -0.84 17.41 -13.47
CA ALA A 40 -1.95 18.32 -13.70
C ALA A 40 -3.24 17.58 -14.09
N GLN A 41 -3.16 16.57 -14.95
CA GLN A 41 -4.32 15.76 -15.35
C GLN A 41 -4.90 14.95 -14.19
N SER A 42 -4.02 14.30 -13.40
CA SER A 42 -4.47 13.58 -12.22
C SER A 42 -5.11 14.54 -11.23
N MET A 43 -4.51 15.71 -10.98
CA MET A 43 -5.09 16.75 -10.12
C MET A 43 -6.49 17.16 -10.62
N ALA A 44 -6.64 17.44 -11.92
CA ALA A 44 -7.92 17.84 -12.54
C ALA A 44 -9.04 16.84 -12.25
N ALA A 45 -8.78 15.54 -12.42
CA ALA A 45 -9.75 14.49 -12.16
C ALA A 45 -10.24 14.48 -10.69
N TYR A 46 -9.35 14.72 -9.72
CA TYR A 46 -9.74 14.79 -8.31
C TYR A 46 -10.42 16.11 -7.93
N LEU A 47 -10.08 17.23 -8.59
CA LEU A 47 -10.82 18.48 -8.44
C LEU A 47 -12.25 18.35 -8.98
N LEU A 48 -12.43 17.67 -10.12
CA LEU A 48 -13.74 17.34 -10.66
C LEU A 48 -14.55 16.43 -9.71
N LEU A 49 -13.88 15.49 -9.03
CA LEU A 49 -14.51 14.70 -7.98
C LEU A 49 -14.99 15.56 -6.80
N ARG A 50 -14.15 16.47 -6.29
CA ARG A 50 -14.56 17.36 -5.19
C ARG A 50 -15.75 18.23 -5.59
N TYR A 51 -15.71 18.78 -6.79
CA TYR A 51 -16.82 19.51 -7.38
C TYR A 51 -18.12 18.69 -7.38
N ALA A 52 -18.04 17.45 -7.88
CA ALA A 52 -19.18 16.55 -7.98
C ALA A 52 -19.73 16.15 -6.60
N LEU A 53 -18.87 15.79 -5.65
CA LEU A 53 -19.26 15.43 -4.29
C LEU A 53 -19.97 16.58 -3.55
N TYR A 54 -19.47 17.81 -3.72
CA TYR A 54 -20.13 18.98 -3.14
C TYR A 54 -21.46 19.29 -3.82
N THR A 55 -21.51 19.24 -5.16
CA THR A 55 -22.70 19.62 -5.92
C THR A 55 -23.86 18.63 -5.71
N GLU A 56 -23.55 17.34 -5.60
CA GLU A 56 -24.57 16.29 -5.41
C GLU A 56 -24.94 16.07 -3.94
N TYR A 57 -23.96 16.17 -3.03
CA TYR A 57 -24.12 15.70 -1.64
C TYR A 57 -23.72 16.74 -0.59
N GLY A 58 -23.27 17.94 -0.98
CA GLY A 58 -22.81 18.98 -0.06
C GLY A 58 -21.50 18.63 0.68
N ILE A 59 -20.78 17.60 0.21
CA ILE A 59 -19.59 17.11 0.90
C ILE A 59 -18.41 18.02 0.61
N THR A 60 -17.87 18.64 1.67
CA THR A 60 -16.73 19.56 1.59
C THR A 60 -15.39 18.91 1.89
N GLN A 61 -15.38 17.84 2.70
CA GLN A 61 -14.16 17.10 3.05
C GLN A 61 -13.48 16.49 1.81
N PRO A 62 -12.14 16.61 1.67
CA PRO A 62 -11.41 15.98 0.59
C PRO A 62 -11.59 14.44 0.61
N PRO A 63 -11.88 13.81 -0.53
CA PRO A 63 -12.06 12.36 -0.59
C PRO A 63 -10.74 11.63 -0.28
N VAL A 64 -10.82 10.66 0.61
CA VAL A 64 -9.75 9.68 0.90
C VAL A 64 -10.18 8.36 0.29
N PHE A 65 -9.23 7.61 -0.27
CA PHE A 65 -9.54 6.36 -0.94
C PHE A 65 -8.86 5.17 -0.27
N SER A 66 -9.57 4.05 -0.20
CA SER A 66 -8.99 2.73 0.01
C SER A 66 -8.70 2.10 -1.34
N PHE A 67 -7.66 1.25 -1.38
CA PHE A 67 -7.26 0.51 -2.57
C PHE A 67 -7.17 -0.98 -2.21
N PRO A 68 -8.31 -1.68 -2.06
CA PRO A 68 -8.26 -3.09 -1.76
C PRO A 68 -7.63 -3.86 -2.93
N ALA A 69 -6.86 -4.91 -2.62
CA ALA A 69 -6.11 -5.66 -3.63
C ALA A 69 -7.07 -6.31 -4.64
N GLY A 70 -6.82 -6.10 -5.93
CA GLY A 70 -7.61 -6.68 -7.02
C GLY A 70 -9.00 -6.08 -7.20
N THR A 71 -9.37 -5.03 -6.46
CA THR A 71 -10.67 -4.36 -6.61
C THR A 71 -10.51 -2.88 -6.96
N LYS A 72 -11.65 -2.24 -7.26
CA LYS A 72 -11.71 -0.82 -7.59
C LYS A 72 -11.47 0.03 -6.34
N PRO A 73 -10.83 1.22 -6.46
CA PRO A 73 -10.70 2.14 -5.34
C PRO A 73 -12.08 2.56 -4.78
N GLU A 74 -12.20 2.61 -3.46
CA GLU A 74 -13.43 2.99 -2.76
C GLU A 74 -13.21 4.27 -1.95
N LEU A 75 -14.26 5.06 -1.75
CA LEU A 75 -14.20 6.24 -0.89
C LEU A 75 -14.27 5.83 0.58
N CYS A 76 -13.42 6.45 1.41
CA CYS A 76 -13.32 6.18 2.83
C CYS A 76 -14.02 7.27 3.65
N GLY A 77 -14.92 6.84 4.54
CA GLY A 77 -15.52 7.69 5.56
C GLY A 77 -17.03 7.85 5.38
N LYS A 78 -17.73 8.07 6.50
CA LYS A 78 -19.20 8.06 6.57
C LYS A 78 -19.90 8.98 5.56
N ALA A 79 -19.27 10.11 5.21
CA ALA A 79 -19.83 11.03 4.23
C ALA A 79 -19.98 10.42 2.83
N PHE A 80 -19.26 9.32 2.55
CA PHE A 80 -19.22 8.67 1.25
C PHE A 80 -19.84 7.27 1.24
N ASP A 81 -20.45 6.83 2.35
CA ASP A 81 -21.00 5.48 2.48
C ASP A 81 -22.04 5.22 1.38
N GLY A 82 -21.88 4.09 0.69
CA GLY A 82 -22.76 3.69 -0.41
C GLY A 82 -22.57 4.49 -1.70
N LEU A 83 -21.50 5.27 -1.85
CA LEU A 83 -21.14 5.92 -3.11
C LEU A 83 -20.08 5.13 -3.88
N HIS A 84 -20.43 4.72 -5.09
CA HIS A 84 -19.49 4.23 -6.09
C HIS A 84 -18.98 5.39 -6.94
N VAL A 85 -17.66 5.53 -6.99
CA VAL A 85 -16.99 6.59 -7.76
C VAL A 85 -16.07 5.99 -8.81
N ASN A 86 -16.03 6.57 -10.00
CA ASN A 86 -14.98 6.26 -10.96
C ASN A 86 -14.46 7.53 -11.63
N LEU A 87 -13.13 7.59 -11.80
CA LEU A 87 -12.44 8.70 -12.43
C LEU A 87 -11.66 8.17 -13.63
N SER A 88 -11.65 8.94 -14.70
CA SER A 88 -10.73 8.73 -15.82
C SER A 88 -10.27 10.07 -16.38
N HIS A 89 -9.07 10.12 -16.94
CA HIS A 89 -8.51 11.31 -17.55
C HIS A 89 -7.59 10.97 -18.71
N CYS A 90 -7.49 11.89 -19.66
CA CYS A 90 -6.61 11.84 -20.80
C CYS A 90 -6.05 13.25 -21.11
N ASP A 91 -5.40 13.39 -22.26
CA ASP A 91 -4.77 14.65 -22.68
C ASP A 91 -5.74 15.79 -22.95
N THR A 92 -6.99 15.47 -23.26
CA THR A 92 -8.01 16.41 -23.72
C THR A 92 -9.17 16.58 -22.74
N GLY A 93 -9.18 15.85 -21.63
CA GLY A 93 -10.24 15.98 -20.63
C GLY A 93 -10.20 14.93 -19.53
N CYS A 94 -11.06 15.13 -18.54
CA CYS A 94 -11.31 14.17 -17.47
C CYS A 94 -12.80 13.98 -17.22
N ALA A 95 -13.14 12.86 -16.61
CA ALA A 95 -14.51 12.50 -16.28
C ALA A 95 -14.61 11.88 -14.89
N CYS A 96 -15.73 12.15 -14.23
CA CYS A 96 -16.09 11.66 -12.92
C CYS A 96 -17.50 11.07 -12.97
N ALA A 97 -17.67 9.85 -12.47
CA ALA A 97 -18.98 9.24 -12.29
C ALA A 97 -19.23 8.96 -10.80
N LEU A 98 -20.43 9.32 -10.34
CA LEU A 98 -20.98 9.08 -9.00
C LEU A 98 -22.29 8.29 -9.13
N SER A 99 -22.45 7.21 -8.38
CA SER A 99 -23.70 6.43 -8.31
C SER A 99 -23.79 5.69 -6.98
N HIS A 100 -25.00 5.29 -6.59
CA HIS A 100 -25.21 4.35 -5.48
C HIS A 100 -25.06 2.87 -5.89
N PHE A 101 -24.76 2.62 -7.17
CA PHE A 101 -24.53 1.29 -7.74
C PHE A 101 -23.21 1.25 -8.51
N PRO A 102 -22.69 0.06 -8.83
CA PRO A 102 -21.48 -0.08 -9.63
C PRO A 102 -21.54 0.72 -10.94
N VAL A 103 -20.52 1.55 -11.13
CA VAL A 103 -20.35 2.41 -12.30
C VAL A 103 -18.89 2.38 -12.75
N GLY A 104 -18.65 2.31 -14.05
CA GLY A 104 -17.35 2.45 -14.67
C GLY A 104 -17.39 3.49 -15.78
N ILE A 105 -16.38 4.37 -15.81
CA ILE A 105 -16.20 5.38 -16.84
C ILE A 105 -14.77 5.31 -17.37
N ASP A 106 -14.61 5.49 -18.67
CA ASP A 106 -13.30 5.73 -19.25
C ASP A 106 -13.34 6.84 -20.28
N VAL A 107 -12.21 7.51 -20.43
CA VAL A 107 -12.01 8.55 -21.43
C VAL A 107 -10.68 8.32 -22.11
N GLN A 108 -10.67 8.40 -23.44
CA GLN A 108 -9.48 8.21 -24.26
C GLN A 108 -9.39 9.32 -25.28
N PRO A 109 -8.18 9.82 -25.62
CA PRO A 109 -8.03 10.68 -26.76
C PRO A 109 -8.29 9.86 -28.04
N LEU A 110 -8.70 10.53 -29.13
CA LEU A 110 -8.83 9.85 -30.41
C LEU A 110 -7.49 9.22 -30.79
N THR A 111 -7.45 7.89 -30.85
CA THR A 111 -6.22 7.13 -30.96
C THR A 111 -6.20 6.37 -32.30
N PRO A 112 -5.09 6.42 -33.06
CA PRO A 112 -4.93 5.60 -34.25
C PRO A 112 -5.10 4.12 -33.93
N PHE A 113 -5.59 3.33 -34.87
CA PHE A 113 -5.75 1.90 -34.71
C PHE A 113 -4.43 1.22 -34.31
N ARG A 114 -4.48 0.38 -33.27
CA ARG A 114 -3.33 -0.38 -32.77
C ARG A 114 -3.62 -1.87 -32.88
N GLU A 115 -3.10 -2.49 -33.93
CA GLU A 115 -3.34 -3.90 -34.23
C GLU A 115 -3.02 -4.84 -33.06
N LYS A 116 -1.89 -4.63 -32.36
CA LYS A 116 -1.52 -5.45 -31.20
C LYS A 116 -2.53 -5.37 -30.06
N VAL A 117 -3.10 -4.19 -29.81
CA VAL A 117 -4.12 -4.00 -28.77
C VAL A 117 -5.43 -4.63 -29.20
N ALA A 118 -5.84 -4.43 -30.46
CA ALA A 118 -7.06 -5.01 -31.01
C ALA A 118 -7.02 -6.55 -30.97
N ARG A 119 -5.89 -7.18 -31.32
CA ARG A 119 -5.73 -8.65 -31.23
C ARG A 119 -6.00 -9.21 -29.83
N TYR A 120 -5.66 -8.46 -28.78
CA TYR A 120 -5.87 -8.88 -27.38
C TYR A 120 -7.26 -8.52 -26.86
N ALA A 121 -7.74 -7.31 -27.18
CA ALA A 121 -8.93 -6.73 -26.56
C ALA A 121 -10.22 -7.00 -27.35
N PHE A 122 -10.14 -7.14 -28.67
CA PHE A 122 -11.32 -7.16 -29.54
C PHE A 122 -11.84 -8.58 -29.72
N SER A 123 -13.15 -8.72 -29.61
CA SER A 123 -13.88 -9.93 -29.98
C SER A 123 -13.82 -10.18 -31.49
N PRO A 124 -14.12 -11.40 -31.97
CA PRO A 124 -14.11 -11.70 -33.40
C PRO A 124 -14.96 -10.74 -34.26
N LYS A 125 -16.08 -10.22 -33.72
CA LYS A 125 -16.93 -9.25 -34.42
C LYS A 125 -16.33 -7.85 -34.52
N GLU A 126 -15.49 -7.49 -33.57
CA GLU A 126 -14.84 -6.18 -33.50
C GLU A 126 -13.53 -6.13 -34.31
N GLN A 127 -12.99 -7.29 -34.74
CA GLN A 127 -11.71 -7.35 -35.46
C GLN A 127 -11.71 -6.57 -36.80
N GLY A 128 -12.87 -6.20 -37.35
CA GLY A 128 -12.98 -5.35 -38.54
C GLY A 128 -13.04 -3.83 -38.26
N CYS A 129 -13.08 -3.42 -36.99
CA CYS A 129 -13.24 -2.02 -36.58
C CYS A 129 -11.89 -1.27 -36.54
N HIS A 130 -11.40 -0.87 -37.72
CA HIS A 130 -10.05 -0.28 -37.86
C HIS A 130 -10.00 1.24 -37.89
N THR A 131 -11.14 1.94 -37.92
CA THR A 131 -11.11 3.40 -37.86
C THR A 131 -10.66 3.87 -36.48
N PRO A 132 -9.93 4.99 -36.36
CA PRO A 132 -9.55 5.56 -35.06
C PRO A 132 -10.75 5.75 -34.12
N GLU A 133 -11.89 6.16 -34.65
CA GLU A 133 -13.13 6.38 -33.90
C GLU A 133 -13.69 5.06 -33.35
N ALA A 134 -13.81 4.04 -34.19
CA ALA A 134 -14.33 2.74 -33.78
C ALA A 134 -13.37 2.07 -32.79
N PHE A 135 -12.06 2.15 -33.05
CA PHE A 135 -11.03 1.61 -32.16
C PHE A 135 -11.09 2.25 -30.77
N THR A 136 -11.07 3.58 -30.72
CA THR A 136 -11.09 4.36 -29.48
C THR A 136 -12.38 4.07 -28.71
N ARG A 137 -13.53 4.09 -29.39
CA ARG A 137 -14.84 3.79 -28.79
C ARG A 137 -14.87 2.41 -28.13
N ILE A 138 -14.54 1.36 -28.88
CA ILE A 138 -14.61 -0.02 -28.40
C ILE A 138 -13.65 -0.24 -27.23
N PHE A 139 -12.43 0.29 -27.32
CA PHE A 139 -11.46 0.18 -26.23
C PHE A 139 -11.95 0.90 -24.96
N THR A 140 -12.50 2.11 -25.11
CA THR A 140 -13.05 2.90 -23.99
C THR A 140 -14.25 2.19 -23.34
N LEU A 141 -15.13 1.56 -24.13
CA LEU A 141 -16.23 0.73 -23.62
C LEU A 141 -15.74 -0.46 -22.81
N LYS A 142 -14.70 -1.15 -23.29
CA LYS A 142 -14.09 -2.29 -22.60
C LYS A 142 -13.47 -1.89 -21.27
N GLU A 143 -12.76 -0.76 -21.22
CA GLU A 143 -12.24 -0.18 -19.98
C GLU A 143 -13.37 0.18 -19.01
N ALA A 144 -14.41 0.87 -19.49
CA ALA A 144 -15.57 1.24 -18.68
C ALA A 144 -16.28 0.01 -18.08
N TYR A 145 -16.46 -1.06 -18.87
CA TYR A 145 -17.01 -2.32 -18.39
C TYR A 145 -16.13 -3.00 -17.34
N GLY A 146 -14.82 -3.07 -17.59
CA GLY A 146 -13.85 -3.63 -16.65
C GLY A 146 -13.89 -2.92 -15.29
N LYS A 147 -14.01 -1.59 -15.31
CA LYS A 147 -14.15 -0.76 -14.11
C LYS A 147 -15.50 -0.93 -13.42
N CYS A 148 -16.59 -1.07 -14.17
CA CYS A 148 -17.94 -1.28 -13.62
C CYS A 148 -18.05 -2.66 -12.94
N SER A 149 -17.54 -3.71 -13.58
CA SER A 149 -17.60 -5.09 -13.09
C SER A 149 -16.63 -5.40 -11.95
N GLY A 150 -15.75 -4.46 -11.57
CA GLY A 150 -14.73 -4.65 -10.54
C GLY A 150 -13.52 -5.48 -10.98
N LYS A 151 -13.50 -6.01 -12.21
CA LYS A 151 -12.41 -6.85 -12.74
C LYS A 151 -11.23 -6.05 -13.30
N GLY A 152 -11.37 -4.73 -13.47
CA GLY A 152 -10.37 -3.90 -14.14
C GLY A 152 -10.10 -4.39 -15.55
N ILE A 153 -8.84 -4.37 -15.99
CA ILE A 153 -8.43 -4.88 -17.31
C ILE A 153 -8.19 -6.41 -17.34
N ALA A 154 -8.40 -7.10 -16.21
CA ALA A 154 -8.06 -8.52 -16.06
C ALA A 154 -9.14 -9.48 -16.58
N TYR A 155 -10.32 -8.98 -16.96
CA TYR A 155 -11.31 -9.82 -17.61
C TYR A 155 -10.91 -10.10 -19.06
N ALA A 156 -11.40 -11.22 -19.60
CA ALA A 156 -11.14 -11.61 -20.98
C ALA A 156 -11.87 -10.65 -21.96
N MET A 157 -11.25 -9.50 -22.25
CA MET A 157 -11.86 -8.43 -23.07
C MET A 157 -12.39 -8.91 -24.42
N HIS A 158 -11.69 -9.86 -25.06
CA HIS A 158 -12.05 -10.44 -26.35
C HIS A 158 -13.31 -11.32 -26.31
N THR A 159 -13.82 -11.69 -25.13
CA THR A 159 -15.05 -12.50 -25.03
C THR A 159 -16.32 -11.65 -25.06
N CYS A 160 -16.21 -10.33 -24.92
CA CYS A 160 -17.35 -9.40 -24.92
C CYS A 160 -17.33 -8.55 -26.19
N ASP A 161 -18.48 -8.42 -26.84
CA ASP A 161 -18.66 -7.58 -28.02
C ASP A 161 -19.37 -6.27 -27.64
N PHE A 162 -18.81 -5.15 -28.07
CA PHE A 162 -19.31 -3.80 -27.84
C PHE A 162 -19.46 -3.00 -29.15
N SER A 163 -19.30 -3.66 -30.31
CA SER A 163 -19.31 -3.02 -31.63
C SER A 163 -20.56 -2.17 -31.91
N SER A 164 -21.72 -2.61 -31.41
CA SER A 164 -23.03 -1.95 -31.59
C SER A 164 -23.36 -0.84 -30.60
N ILE A 165 -22.51 -0.58 -29.59
CA ILE A 165 -22.78 0.43 -28.57
C ILE A 165 -22.16 1.77 -28.99
N GLU A 166 -23.00 2.77 -29.20
CA GLU A 166 -22.58 4.13 -29.60
C GLU A 166 -23.65 5.19 -29.30
N GLY A 167 -23.24 6.44 -29.13
CA GLY A 167 -24.15 7.55 -28.90
C GLY A 167 -24.69 7.63 -27.47
N ASP A 168 -25.89 8.18 -27.34
CA ASP A 168 -26.56 8.39 -26.05
C ASP A 168 -26.98 7.07 -25.39
N TRP A 169 -27.60 7.15 -24.21
CA TRP A 169 -27.92 6.01 -23.37
C TRP A 169 -28.67 4.87 -24.08
N GLN A 170 -28.05 3.70 -24.11
CA GLN A 170 -28.61 2.43 -24.58
C GLN A 170 -28.62 1.40 -23.45
N GLN A 171 -29.57 0.47 -23.48
CA GLN A 171 -29.61 -0.66 -22.55
C GLN A 171 -29.20 -1.95 -23.28
N ARG A 172 -28.26 -2.70 -22.70
CA ARG A 172 -27.78 -3.98 -23.23
C ARG A 172 -27.31 -4.88 -22.11
N ASP A 173 -27.74 -6.15 -22.14
CA ASP A 173 -27.35 -7.20 -21.17
C ASP A 173 -27.59 -6.79 -19.70
N GLY A 174 -28.70 -6.09 -19.46
CA GLY A 174 -29.08 -5.61 -18.12
C GLY A 174 -28.32 -4.36 -17.64
N MET A 175 -27.41 -3.82 -18.45
CA MET A 175 -26.60 -2.64 -18.13
C MET A 175 -26.98 -1.44 -19.00
N TRP A 176 -26.71 -0.25 -18.48
CA TRP A 176 -26.83 1.02 -19.19
C TRP A 176 -25.47 1.47 -19.72
N TRP A 177 -25.48 1.92 -20.98
CA TRP A 177 -24.30 2.31 -21.71
C TRP A 177 -24.44 3.69 -22.30
N TYR A 178 -23.41 4.51 -22.17
CA TYR A 178 -23.29 5.82 -22.81
C TYR A 178 -21.93 5.88 -23.49
N SER A 179 -21.86 6.26 -24.77
CA SER A 179 -20.60 6.26 -25.50
C SER A 179 -20.55 7.32 -26.60
N VAL A 180 -20.04 8.50 -26.27
CA VAL A 180 -20.02 9.68 -27.15
C VAL A 180 -18.59 10.14 -27.36
N GLY A 181 -18.27 10.54 -28.59
CA GLY A 181 -17.03 11.20 -28.94
C GLY A 181 -17.30 12.43 -29.81
N ASP A 182 -16.37 13.38 -29.79
CA ASP A 182 -16.47 14.65 -30.53
C ASP A 182 -15.35 14.84 -31.57
N GLY A 183 -14.59 13.77 -31.84
CA GLY A 183 -13.46 13.78 -32.76
C GLY A 183 -12.12 14.18 -32.12
N GLN A 184 -12.09 14.59 -30.86
CA GLN A 184 -10.85 14.83 -30.10
C GLN A 184 -10.64 13.78 -29.00
N TRP A 185 -11.73 13.34 -28.39
CA TRP A 185 -11.73 12.30 -27.37
C TRP A 185 -13.05 11.54 -27.38
N HIS A 186 -13.05 10.42 -26.67
CA HIS A 186 -14.20 9.54 -26.53
C HIS A 186 -14.41 9.23 -25.06
N VAL A 187 -15.66 9.32 -24.59
CA VAL A 187 -16.07 8.91 -23.25
C VAL A 187 -17.00 7.72 -23.35
N SER A 188 -16.80 6.71 -22.50
CA SER A 188 -17.76 5.61 -22.36
C SER A 188 -18.08 5.32 -20.90
N VAL A 189 -19.33 4.99 -20.64
CA VAL A 189 -19.84 4.64 -19.31
C VAL A 189 -20.59 3.32 -19.38
N CYS A 190 -20.35 2.49 -18.38
CA CYS A 190 -21.12 1.30 -18.06
C CYS A 190 -21.68 1.46 -16.64
N ALA A 191 -22.99 1.35 -16.47
CA ALA A 191 -23.65 1.56 -15.19
C ALA A 191 -24.85 0.62 -15.00
N SER A 192 -25.18 0.34 -13.74
CA SER A 192 -26.39 -0.42 -13.40
C SER A 192 -27.68 0.37 -13.61
N GLU A 193 -27.57 1.70 -13.73
CA GLU A 193 -28.68 2.63 -13.93
C GLU A 193 -28.29 3.72 -14.93
N LYS A 194 -29.30 4.37 -15.54
CA LYS A 194 -29.09 5.55 -16.37
C LYS A 194 -28.72 6.75 -15.48
N LEU A 195 -27.61 7.41 -15.78
CA LEU A 195 -27.12 8.57 -15.02
C LEU A 195 -27.25 9.85 -15.86
N SER A 196 -27.52 10.99 -15.23
CA SER A 196 -27.44 12.28 -15.94
C SER A 196 -25.99 12.66 -16.21
N VAL A 197 -25.73 13.22 -17.39
CA VAL A 197 -24.41 13.68 -17.85
C VAL A 197 -24.40 15.20 -17.86
N GLN A 198 -23.37 15.80 -17.26
CA GLN A 198 -23.16 17.24 -17.26
C GLN A 198 -21.73 17.57 -17.69
N THR A 199 -21.60 18.56 -18.58
CA THR A 199 -20.30 19.16 -18.89
C THR A 199 -20.04 20.33 -17.94
N VAL A 200 -18.84 20.38 -17.38
CA VAL A 200 -18.40 21.39 -16.41
C VAL A 200 -17.41 22.34 -17.07
N THR A 201 -17.63 23.64 -16.90
CA THR A 201 -16.68 24.68 -17.32
C THR A 201 -15.67 24.97 -16.22
N GLN A 202 -14.46 25.42 -16.61
CA GLN A 202 -13.41 25.83 -15.67
C GLN A 202 -13.95 26.82 -14.63
N ASP A 203 -14.62 27.89 -15.06
CA ASP A 203 -15.11 28.94 -14.17
C ASP A 203 -16.10 28.42 -13.13
N ARG A 204 -17.04 27.56 -13.55
CA ARG A 204 -18.03 26.97 -12.64
C ARG A 204 -17.38 26.05 -11.63
N LEU A 205 -16.42 25.23 -12.07
CA LEU A 205 -15.66 24.34 -11.20
C LEU A 205 -14.86 25.13 -10.17
N MET A 206 -14.10 26.14 -10.63
CA MET A 206 -13.26 26.96 -9.76
C MET A 206 -14.08 27.78 -8.77
N ALA A 207 -15.23 28.33 -9.17
CA ALA A 207 -16.13 29.05 -8.26
C ALA A 207 -16.60 28.16 -7.09
N VAL A 208 -17.02 26.93 -7.39
CA VAL A 208 -17.44 25.96 -6.36
C VAL A 208 -16.27 25.55 -5.48
N LEU A 209 -15.11 25.23 -6.06
CA LEU A 209 -13.94 24.82 -5.28
C LEU A 209 -13.39 25.93 -4.38
N ARG A 210 -13.48 27.20 -4.79
CA ARG A 210 -13.16 28.36 -3.96
C ARG A 210 -14.11 28.52 -2.78
N HIS A 211 -15.40 28.20 -2.98
CA HIS A 211 -16.37 28.20 -1.88
C HIS A 211 -16.07 27.12 -0.84
N ILE A 212 -15.68 25.92 -1.28
CA ILE A 212 -15.36 24.80 -0.39
C ILE A 212 -14.06 25.05 0.39
N GLY A 213 -13.04 25.59 -0.29
CA GLY A 213 -11.72 25.87 0.29
C GLY A 213 -10.91 24.62 0.68
N PRO A 214 -9.65 24.83 1.12
CA PRO A 214 -8.85 23.81 1.79
C PRO A 214 -9.36 23.58 3.23
N GLU A 215 -9.11 22.40 3.80
CA GLU A 215 -9.49 22.13 5.21
C GLU A 215 -8.80 23.15 6.14
N SER A 216 -9.60 23.92 6.88
CA SER A 216 -9.11 24.78 7.96
C SER A 216 -8.89 23.90 9.18
N GLY A 217 -7.62 23.67 9.51
CA GLY A 217 -7.23 22.96 10.73
C GLY A 217 -7.51 23.82 11.97
N ASP A 218 -8.77 23.94 12.38
CA ASP A 218 -9.17 24.22 13.78
C ASP A 218 -10.69 24.12 13.94
N ARG A 219 -11.22 22.93 14.27
CA ARG A 219 -12.50 22.77 14.99
C ARG A 219 -12.43 21.54 15.88
N THR A 220 -11.83 21.72 17.05
CA THR A 220 -12.15 20.90 18.22
C THR A 220 -13.63 21.11 18.56
N ARG A 221 -14.44 20.06 18.38
CA ARG A 221 -15.73 19.94 19.06
C ARG A 221 -15.81 18.59 19.73
N GLU A 222 -15.87 18.66 21.05
CA GLU A 222 -16.06 17.60 22.03
C GLU A 222 -17.01 16.51 21.53
N GLN A 223 -16.56 15.26 21.59
CA GLN A 223 -17.46 14.11 21.57
C GLN A 223 -17.48 13.48 22.97
N ASN A 224 -18.66 13.51 23.56
CA ASN A 224 -19.03 12.86 24.81
C ASN A 224 -18.68 11.35 24.81
N PRO A 225 -18.28 10.77 25.94
CA PRO A 225 -17.86 9.39 26.04
C PRO A 225 -19.08 8.47 26.17
N GLY A 226 -19.40 7.69 25.14
CA GLY A 226 -20.52 6.77 25.25
C GLY A 226 -20.87 6.03 23.97
N THR A 227 -19.98 5.19 23.47
CA THR A 227 -20.30 3.90 22.80
C THR A 227 -19.02 3.27 22.24
N ARG A 228 -18.56 2.19 22.87
CA ARG A 228 -17.51 1.32 22.32
C ARG A 228 -18.04 0.64 21.05
N LYS A 229 -17.57 1.06 19.85
CA LYS A 229 -17.68 0.28 18.60
C LYS A 229 -16.42 0.49 17.74
N ARG A 230 -16.01 -0.60 17.07
CA ARG A 230 -14.71 -0.91 16.46
C ARG A 230 -14.25 0.18 15.46
N GLY A 231 -12.99 0.60 15.62
CA GLY A 231 -12.41 1.79 15.00
C GLY A 231 -12.15 1.71 13.50
N CYS A 232 -12.29 2.88 12.86
CA CYS A 232 -11.74 3.22 11.56
C CYS A 232 -10.22 2.95 11.56
N ARG A 233 -9.70 2.23 10.56
CA ARG A 233 -8.29 1.86 10.49
C ARG A 233 -7.53 2.86 9.60
N THR A 234 -6.54 3.55 10.16
CA THR A 234 -5.66 4.47 9.41
C THR A 234 -4.60 3.67 8.66
N MET A 235 -4.37 3.94 7.38
CA MET A 235 -3.31 3.27 6.60
C MET A 235 -2.04 4.12 6.54
N ILE A 236 -0.87 3.48 6.59
CA ILE A 236 0.45 4.05 6.30
C ILE A 236 1.23 3.09 5.39
N GLY A 237 1.51 3.53 4.17
CA GLY A 237 1.97 2.63 3.11
C GLY A 237 0.95 1.50 2.89
N GLN A 238 1.41 0.25 2.90
CA GLN A 238 0.58 -0.95 2.81
C GLN A 238 0.20 -1.54 4.19
N MET A 239 0.38 -0.79 5.29
CA MET A 239 0.10 -1.25 6.65
C MET A 239 -1.01 -0.46 7.34
N GLU A 240 -1.75 -1.11 8.23
CA GLU A 240 -2.74 -0.49 9.11
C GLU A 240 -2.07 0.02 10.39
N LEU A 241 -2.17 1.32 10.66
CA LEU A 241 -1.89 1.92 11.96
C LEU A 241 -3.05 1.66 12.92
N CYS A 242 -2.80 0.77 13.87
CA CYS A 242 -3.72 0.39 14.93
C CYS A 242 -3.37 1.14 16.21
N GLN A 243 -4.39 1.45 17.01
CA GLN A 243 -4.22 1.98 18.36
C GLN A 243 -5.11 1.20 19.33
N GLN A 244 -4.50 0.63 20.37
CA GLN A 244 -5.20 -0.13 21.40
C GLN A 244 -4.50 0.07 22.75
N ASP A 245 -5.28 0.30 23.81
CA ASP A 245 -4.77 0.53 25.18
C ASP A 245 -3.65 1.60 25.27
N GLY A 246 -3.76 2.65 24.44
CA GLY A 246 -2.78 3.74 24.38
C GLY A 246 -1.50 3.43 23.60
N VAL A 247 -1.37 2.21 23.05
CA VAL A 247 -0.23 1.77 22.23
C VAL A 247 -0.60 1.83 20.75
N SER A 248 0.31 2.39 19.94
CA SER A 248 0.20 2.39 18.49
C SER A 248 1.11 1.34 17.86
N PHE A 249 0.61 0.58 16.89
CA PHE A 249 1.37 -0.45 16.18
C PHE A 249 0.87 -0.61 14.75
N LEU A 250 1.71 -1.14 13.87
CA LEU A 250 1.39 -1.38 12.47
C LEU A 250 1.06 -2.86 12.24
N ARG A 251 0.12 -3.16 11.34
CA ARG A 251 -0.16 -4.53 10.88
C ARG A 251 -0.24 -4.60 9.37
N PHE A 252 0.05 -5.77 8.80
CA PHE A 252 -0.20 -6.10 7.41
C PHE A 252 -1.62 -6.63 7.24
N PRO A 253 -2.49 -5.94 6.49
CA PRO A 253 -3.78 -6.50 6.09
C PRO A 253 -3.62 -7.85 5.37
N ALA A 254 -2.60 -7.98 4.52
CA ALA A 254 -2.31 -9.20 3.77
C ALA A 254 -2.06 -10.43 4.67
N LEU A 255 -1.36 -10.25 5.81
CA LEU A 255 -1.13 -11.32 6.77
C LEU A 255 -2.37 -11.56 7.65
N SER A 256 -3.00 -10.48 8.10
CA SER A 256 -4.22 -10.54 8.92
C SER A 256 -5.39 -11.26 8.21
N GLN A 257 -5.48 -11.17 6.89
CA GLN A 257 -6.50 -11.84 6.08
C GLN A 257 -6.38 -13.38 6.06
N LEU A 258 -5.20 -13.93 6.39
CA LEU A 258 -5.01 -15.39 6.50
C LEU A 258 -5.79 -15.98 7.68
N GLY A 259 -6.17 -15.17 8.66
CA GLY A 259 -7.10 -15.55 9.74
C GLY A 259 -6.53 -16.46 10.83
N PHE A 260 -5.33 -17.04 10.65
CA PHE A 260 -4.66 -17.89 11.65
C PHE A 260 -3.31 -17.33 12.14
N VAL A 261 -2.93 -16.14 11.69
CA VAL A 261 -1.71 -15.45 12.15
C VAL A 261 -2.04 -14.09 12.73
N LYS A 262 -1.19 -13.63 13.64
CA LYS A 262 -1.21 -12.28 14.22
C LYS A 262 0.17 -11.66 14.01
N ASP A 263 0.21 -10.58 13.27
CA ASP A 263 1.40 -9.77 13.08
C ASP A 263 1.30 -8.44 13.83
N ALA A 264 2.46 -7.85 14.13
CA ALA A 264 2.56 -6.46 14.52
C ALA A 264 3.98 -5.94 14.30
N PHE A 265 4.10 -4.65 13.96
CA PHE A 265 5.34 -3.91 14.01
C PHE A 265 5.18 -2.74 14.98
N SER A 266 6.10 -2.59 15.93
CA SER A 266 5.95 -1.55 16.95
C SER A 266 6.13 -0.16 16.37
N THR A 267 5.51 0.82 17.02
CA THR A 267 5.85 2.25 16.85
C THR A 267 6.63 2.72 18.07
N ARG A 268 7.14 3.95 18.05
CA ARG A 268 7.76 4.57 19.23
C ARG A 268 6.76 5.11 20.25
N LEU A 269 5.44 4.96 20.02
CA LEU A 269 4.38 5.59 20.80
C LEU A 269 3.73 4.61 21.80
N GLY A 270 3.36 5.11 22.98
CA GLY A 270 2.57 4.39 23.98
C GLY A 270 3.36 3.65 25.07
N GLY A 271 4.68 3.87 25.16
CA GLY A 271 5.52 3.26 26.18
C GLY A 271 5.79 4.14 27.41
N VAL A 272 6.80 3.77 28.19
CA VAL A 272 7.23 4.45 29.44
C VAL A 272 8.65 4.98 29.42
N SER A 273 9.40 4.72 28.35
CA SER A 273 10.76 5.23 28.20
C SER A 273 10.75 6.74 27.99
N GLU A 274 11.85 7.40 28.33
CA GLU A 274 11.98 8.87 28.33
C GLU A 274 13.16 9.32 27.44
N GLY A 275 13.26 10.63 27.19
CA GLY A 275 14.36 11.22 26.43
C GLY A 275 14.49 10.66 25.01
N GLU A 276 15.70 10.28 24.61
CA GLU A 276 15.99 9.71 23.29
C GLU A 276 15.33 8.33 23.07
N TYR A 277 14.89 7.67 24.14
CA TYR A 277 14.16 6.39 24.13
C TYR A 277 12.64 6.59 24.14
N ALA A 278 12.15 7.82 24.21
CA ALA A 278 10.72 8.08 24.33
C ALA A 278 9.94 7.59 23.10
N SER A 279 8.85 6.85 23.25
CA SER A 279 8.23 6.32 24.50
C SER A 279 8.26 4.79 24.60
N MET A 280 8.12 4.08 23.48
CA MET A 280 8.03 2.61 23.39
C MET A 280 9.35 2.00 22.92
N ASN A 281 10.40 2.10 23.73
CA ASN A 281 11.67 1.44 23.43
C ASN A 281 11.58 -0.06 23.76
N LEU A 282 11.86 -0.91 22.77
CA LEU A 282 11.91 -2.36 22.91
C LEU A 282 13.33 -2.94 22.80
N ALA A 283 14.37 -2.10 22.74
CA ALA A 283 15.76 -2.55 22.71
C ALA A 283 16.43 -2.47 24.09
N PHE A 284 16.99 -3.60 24.53
CA PHE A 284 17.90 -3.68 25.67
C PHE A 284 19.32 -3.20 25.32
N GLY A 285 20.11 -2.87 26.35
CA GLY A 285 21.56 -2.67 26.22
C GLY A 285 22.00 -1.38 25.52
N ARG A 286 21.10 -0.40 25.35
CA ARG A 286 21.40 0.89 24.69
C ARG A 286 21.47 2.10 25.62
N GLY A 287 21.24 1.92 26.91
CA GLY A 287 21.31 2.99 27.92
C GLY A 287 19.99 3.29 28.63
N ASP A 288 18.87 2.79 28.10
CA ASP A 288 17.56 2.87 28.79
C ASP A 288 17.49 1.92 30.00
N ASP A 289 16.60 2.23 30.93
CA ASP A 289 16.31 1.38 32.10
C ASP A 289 15.70 0.04 31.64
N PRO A 290 16.33 -1.11 31.94
CA PRO A 290 15.80 -2.42 31.56
C PRO A 290 14.37 -2.68 32.05
N GLU A 291 13.95 -2.12 33.19
CA GLU A 291 12.56 -2.28 33.66
C GLU A 291 11.57 -1.48 32.81
N ARG A 292 11.96 -0.30 32.29
CA ARG A 292 11.13 0.45 31.33
C ARG A 292 10.97 -0.33 30.02
N VAL A 293 12.04 -0.97 29.54
CA VAL A 293 11.99 -1.83 28.35
C VAL A 293 11.09 -3.05 28.59
N ARG A 294 11.20 -3.72 29.75
CA ARG A 294 10.29 -4.84 30.10
C ARG A 294 8.84 -4.39 30.18
N GLU A 295 8.56 -3.24 30.81
CA GLU A 295 7.21 -2.67 30.87
C GLU A 295 6.66 -2.33 29.47
N ASN A 296 7.49 -1.81 28.57
CA ASN A 296 7.12 -1.59 27.18
C ASN A 296 6.70 -2.90 26.48
N TYR A 297 7.43 -4.01 26.71
CA TYR A 297 7.02 -5.32 26.22
C TYR A 297 5.66 -5.78 26.80
N ARG A 298 5.40 -5.56 28.09
CA ARG A 298 4.11 -5.90 28.71
C ARG A 298 2.96 -5.10 28.09
N ARG A 299 3.15 -3.78 27.96
CA ARG A 299 2.16 -2.86 27.35
C ARG A 299 1.87 -3.24 25.91
N PHE A 300 2.92 -3.47 25.12
CA PHE A 300 2.80 -3.84 23.73
C PHE A 300 2.10 -5.19 23.56
N SER A 301 2.51 -6.20 24.33
CA SER A 301 1.91 -7.53 24.28
C SER A 301 0.43 -7.48 24.62
N ARG A 302 0.05 -6.77 25.68
CA ARG A 302 -1.36 -6.57 26.06
C ARG A 302 -2.17 -5.89 24.96
N ALA A 303 -1.65 -4.80 24.39
CA ALA A 303 -2.35 -4.03 23.36
C ALA A 303 -2.58 -4.82 22.07
N VAL A 304 -1.60 -5.62 21.65
CA VAL A 304 -1.69 -6.43 20.42
C VAL A 304 -2.42 -7.75 20.67
N GLY A 305 -2.42 -8.23 21.92
CA GLY A 305 -3.00 -9.49 22.36
C GLY A 305 -2.04 -10.68 22.27
N PHE A 306 -0.74 -10.47 22.49
CA PHE A 306 0.24 -11.53 22.68
C PHE A 306 0.32 -11.93 24.16
N ASP A 307 0.63 -13.20 24.43
CA ASP A 307 1.07 -13.63 25.75
C ASP A 307 2.55 -13.22 25.91
N GLU A 308 2.82 -12.30 26.82
CA GLU A 308 4.18 -11.81 27.08
C GLU A 308 5.14 -12.92 27.51
N ASN A 309 4.62 -13.99 28.11
CA ASN A 309 5.45 -15.11 28.54
C ASN A 309 5.85 -16.02 27.38
N LYS A 310 5.19 -15.93 26.21
CA LYS A 310 5.46 -16.75 25.02
C LYS A 310 6.24 -16.02 23.93
N LEU A 311 6.77 -14.84 24.22
CA LEU A 311 7.65 -14.12 23.31
C LEU A 311 9.02 -14.80 23.23
N VAL A 312 9.58 -14.93 22.02
CA VAL A 312 10.94 -15.44 21.80
C VAL A 312 11.69 -14.48 20.89
N SER A 313 12.79 -13.92 21.40
CA SER A 313 13.59 -12.93 20.68
C SER A 313 14.79 -13.54 19.98
N SER A 314 15.08 -13.02 18.79
CA SER A 314 16.34 -13.26 18.08
C SER A 314 17.53 -12.58 18.78
N ALA A 315 18.75 -12.89 18.31
CA ALA A 315 20.04 -12.46 18.86
C ALA A 315 20.91 -11.81 17.77
N GLN A 316 20.36 -10.81 17.10
CA GLN A 316 20.86 -10.32 15.80
C GLN A 316 22.25 -9.70 15.87
N ASP A 317 23.13 -10.14 14.97
CA ASP A 317 24.45 -9.55 14.72
C ASP A 317 24.73 -9.33 13.21
N HIS A 318 23.68 -9.38 12.38
CA HIS A 318 23.69 -9.17 10.92
C HIS A 318 24.27 -10.33 10.12
N HIS A 319 24.09 -11.55 10.61
CA HIS A 319 24.30 -12.80 9.88
C HIS A 319 22.99 -13.32 9.29
N THR A 320 23.00 -14.58 8.83
CA THR A 320 21.84 -15.23 8.18
C THR A 320 21.39 -16.49 8.90
N GLN A 321 21.83 -16.71 10.15
CA GLN A 321 21.44 -17.91 10.89
C GLN A 321 19.97 -17.82 11.33
N ILE A 322 19.27 -18.94 11.15
CA ILE A 322 17.86 -19.10 11.48
C ILE A 322 17.72 -20.20 12.52
N ARG A 323 16.93 -19.93 13.56
CA ARG A 323 16.66 -20.90 14.63
C ARG A 323 15.19 -21.27 14.66
N ARG A 324 14.90 -22.57 14.69
CA ARG A 324 13.58 -23.07 15.06
C ARG A 324 13.36 -22.92 16.56
N VAL A 325 12.24 -22.32 16.95
CA VAL A 325 11.89 -22.07 18.36
C VAL A 325 10.48 -22.58 18.68
N GLY A 326 10.26 -22.88 19.95
CA GLY A 326 8.97 -23.33 20.48
C GLY A 326 8.74 -22.87 21.91
N ALA A 327 7.76 -23.46 22.59
CA ALA A 327 7.42 -23.13 23.98
C ALA A 327 8.60 -23.26 24.96
N ALA A 328 9.58 -24.12 24.67
CA ALA A 328 10.79 -24.27 25.46
C ALA A 328 11.66 -22.99 25.53
N GLN A 329 11.60 -22.14 24.50
CA GLN A 329 12.33 -20.87 24.41
C GLN A 329 11.50 -19.66 24.87
N ALA A 330 10.29 -19.87 25.40
CA ALA A 330 9.42 -18.83 25.92
C ALA A 330 10.16 -17.88 26.88
N GLY A 331 10.17 -16.59 26.55
CA GLY A 331 10.80 -15.49 27.30
C GLY A 331 12.26 -15.19 26.94
N VAL A 332 12.94 -16.03 26.14
CA VAL A 332 14.35 -15.86 25.77
C VAL A 332 14.59 -14.51 25.08
N GLY A 333 15.62 -13.80 25.55
CA GLY A 333 16.05 -12.49 25.05
C GLY A 333 15.18 -11.31 25.52
N ILE A 334 14.14 -11.54 26.33
CA ILE A 334 13.25 -10.50 26.86
C ILE A 334 13.12 -10.61 28.39
N PHE A 335 12.49 -11.70 28.86
CA PHE A 335 12.28 -11.98 30.29
C PHE A 335 13.28 -13.00 30.84
N LYS A 336 13.96 -13.73 29.95
CA LYS A 336 15.08 -14.63 30.24
C LYS A 336 16.32 -14.14 29.47
N PRO A 337 17.54 -14.45 29.96
CA PRO A 337 18.76 -14.17 29.22
C PRO A 337 18.76 -14.78 27.81
N GLN A 338 19.58 -14.21 26.94
CA GLN A 338 19.81 -14.80 25.62
C GLN A 338 20.58 -16.11 25.75
N ASP A 339 20.18 -17.15 25.02
CA ASP A 339 20.73 -18.51 25.12
C ASP A 339 21.53 -18.94 23.87
N ALA A 340 21.42 -18.19 22.76
CA ALA A 340 22.20 -18.39 21.55
C ALA A 340 22.53 -17.03 20.89
N PRO A 341 23.81 -16.72 20.61
CA PRO A 341 24.18 -15.52 19.86
C PRO A 341 24.02 -15.73 18.34
N GLY A 342 23.99 -14.63 17.59
CA GLY A 342 24.10 -14.63 16.13
C GLY A 342 22.92 -15.21 15.36
N ILE A 343 21.72 -15.11 15.94
CA ILE A 343 20.47 -15.56 15.32
C ILE A 343 19.74 -14.34 14.77
N ASP A 344 19.64 -14.24 13.44
CA ASP A 344 18.98 -13.14 12.74
C ASP A 344 17.58 -13.53 12.22
N GLY A 345 17.23 -14.82 12.23
CA GLY A 345 15.91 -15.30 11.88
C GLY A 345 15.36 -16.34 12.85
N LEU A 346 14.04 -16.37 13.00
CA LEU A 346 13.33 -17.37 13.78
C LEU A 346 12.27 -18.03 12.92
N ILE A 347 12.02 -19.32 13.17
CA ILE A 347 10.91 -20.06 12.56
C ILE A 347 10.16 -20.89 13.61
N THR A 348 8.86 -21.09 13.42
CA THR A 348 8.06 -22.00 14.27
C THR A 348 6.79 -22.45 13.54
N ASN A 349 6.26 -23.60 13.97
CA ASN A 349 4.93 -24.08 13.64
C ASN A 349 4.07 -24.32 14.90
N GLU A 350 4.53 -23.84 16.06
CA GLU A 350 3.81 -23.97 17.33
C GLU A 350 2.87 -22.77 17.56
N PRO A 351 1.54 -22.97 17.67
CA PRO A 351 0.60 -21.91 18.02
C PRO A 351 0.92 -21.26 19.37
N GLY A 352 0.69 -19.96 19.47
CA GLY A 352 0.90 -19.18 20.68
C GLY A 352 2.34 -18.73 20.91
N VAL A 353 3.35 -19.31 20.25
CA VAL A 353 4.73 -18.81 20.27
C VAL A 353 4.85 -17.57 19.40
N THR A 354 5.31 -16.46 19.97
CA THR A 354 5.46 -15.19 19.24
C THR A 354 6.93 -14.94 18.92
N LEU A 355 7.26 -14.91 17.63
CA LEU A 355 8.59 -14.56 17.13
C LEU A 355 8.82 -13.05 17.28
N VAL A 356 9.98 -12.64 17.77
CA VAL A 356 10.37 -11.23 17.94
C VAL A 356 11.73 -10.96 17.34
N THR A 357 11.82 -9.94 16.48
CA THR A 357 13.07 -9.43 15.90
C THR A 357 13.15 -7.90 16.05
N HIS A 358 14.36 -7.34 16.09
CA HIS A 358 14.65 -5.97 16.50
C HIS A 358 15.14 -5.08 15.35
N TYR A 359 14.75 -3.81 15.35
CA TYR A 359 15.05 -2.90 14.26
C TYR A 359 15.30 -1.46 14.74
N ALA A 360 16.15 -0.77 13.99
CA ALA A 360 15.85 0.59 13.53
C ALA A 360 16.60 0.76 12.22
N ASP A 361 15.84 0.96 11.15
CA ASP A 361 16.27 1.03 9.74
C ASP A 361 16.51 -0.29 9.01
N CYS A 362 16.94 -1.38 9.64
CA CYS A 362 17.07 -2.68 8.95
C CYS A 362 15.70 -3.27 8.58
N VAL A 363 15.65 -4.21 7.63
CA VAL A 363 14.40 -4.71 7.03
C VAL A 363 13.84 -5.91 7.78
N PRO A 364 12.59 -5.86 8.27
CA PRO A 364 11.87 -7.05 8.74
C PRO A 364 11.34 -7.87 7.57
N LEU A 365 11.55 -9.18 7.58
CA LEU A 365 11.04 -10.11 6.57
C LEU A 365 10.12 -11.12 7.24
N TYR A 366 8.83 -11.07 6.91
CA TYR A 366 7.80 -11.97 7.42
C TYR A 366 7.53 -13.05 6.39
N PHE A 367 7.36 -14.29 6.84
CA PHE A 367 7.01 -15.44 6.02
C PHE A 367 5.94 -16.25 6.72
N VAL A 368 4.91 -16.65 5.97
CA VAL A 368 3.80 -17.47 6.45
C VAL A 368 3.57 -18.58 5.45
N ASP A 369 3.58 -19.81 5.95
CA ASP A 369 3.15 -20.99 5.23
C ASP A 369 1.71 -21.31 5.61
N PRO A 370 0.71 -21.05 4.74
CA PRO A 370 -0.69 -21.34 5.01
C PRO A 370 -1.02 -22.84 4.96
N VAL A 371 -0.21 -23.65 4.29
CA VAL A 371 -0.43 -25.10 4.11
C VAL A 371 0.04 -25.85 5.35
N ASN A 372 1.31 -25.67 5.73
CA ASN A 372 1.89 -26.35 6.90
C ASN A 372 1.67 -25.60 8.22
N ARG A 373 1.01 -24.42 8.16
CA ARG A 373 0.79 -23.52 9.30
C ARG A 373 2.09 -23.25 10.06
N ALA A 374 3.08 -22.76 9.32
CA ALA A 374 4.38 -22.36 9.86
C ALA A 374 4.63 -20.88 9.59
N ILE A 375 5.47 -20.26 10.41
CA ILE A 375 5.85 -18.85 10.27
C ILE A 375 7.36 -18.68 10.41
N GLY A 376 7.89 -17.67 9.72
CA GLY A 376 9.27 -17.21 9.80
C GLY A 376 9.35 -15.71 9.94
N LEU A 377 10.29 -15.23 10.74
CA LEU A 377 10.56 -13.81 10.94
C LEU A 377 12.06 -13.55 10.91
N GLY A 378 12.51 -12.77 9.92
CA GLY A 378 13.92 -12.51 9.64
C GLY A 378 14.30 -11.03 9.74
N HIS A 379 15.54 -10.78 10.13
CA HIS A 379 16.18 -9.48 10.08
C HIS A 379 17.17 -9.39 8.91
N ALA A 380 16.98 -8.41 8.04
CA ALA A 380 17.85 -8.17 6.91
C ALA A 380 18.31 -6.70 6.89
N GLY A 381 19.43 -6.42 7.55
CA GLY A 381 20.25 -5.25 7.21
C GLY A 381 20.88 -5.41 5.82
N TRP A 382 21.67 -4.44 5.35
CA TRP A 382 22.32 -4.58 4.04
C TRP A 382 23.20 -5.82 3.94
N ARG A 383 23.93 -6.18 5.02
CA ARG A 383 24.79 -7.39 5.08
C ARG A 383 23.99 -8.67 4.94
N GLY A 384 22.92 -8.81 5.74
CA GLY A 384 22.01 -9.96 5.64
C GLY A 384 21.29 -10.02 4.30
N THR A 385 20.95 -8.87 3.72
CA THR A 385 20.31 -8.80 2.40
C THR A 385 21.25 -9.30 1.30
N VAL A 386 22.49 -8.82 1.23
CA VAL A 386 23.44 -9.29 0.21
C VAL A 386 23.92 -10.73 0.44
N ALA A 387 23.81 -11.22 1.67
CA ALA A 387 23.97 -12.62 2.03
C ALA A 387 22.69 -13.45 1.83
N GLU A 388 21.66 -12.89 1.17
CA GLU A 388 20.43 -13.57 0.81
C GLU A 388 19.62 -14.14 1.99
N MET A 389 19.49 -13.40 3.10
CA MET A 389 18.69 -13.80 4.27
C MET A 389 17.28 -14.33 3.92
N ALA A 390 16.61 -13.73 2.92
CA ALA A 390 15.29 -14.20 2.48
C ALA A 390 15.34 -15.61 1.86
N GLN A 391 16.38 -15.94 1.09
CA GLN A 391 16.61 -17.28 0.54
C GLN A 391 16.84 -18.29 1.68
N HIS A 392 17.72 -17.96 2.62
CA HIS A 392 17.99 -18.81 3.78
C HIS A 392 16.73 -19.06 4.63
N MET A 393 15.83 -18.08 4.74
CA MET A 393 14.55 -18.27 5.45
C MET A 393 13.66 -19.29 4.74
N VAL A 394 13.52 -19.20 3.42
CA VAL A 394 12.75 -20.16 2.63
C VAL A 394 13.33 -21.57 2.78
N GLU A 395 14.65 -21.72 2.63
CA GLU A 395 15.35 -23.00 2.82
C GLU A 395 15.14 -23.58 4.22
N ALA A 396 15.21 -22.75 5.26
CA ALA A 396 15.01 -23.20 6.64
C ALA A 396 13.56 -23.64 6.91
N MET A 397 12.56 -22.95 6.33
CA MET A 397 11.16 -23.35 6.44
C MET A 397 10.88 -24.63 5.65
N GLU A 398 11.44 -24.77 4.45
CA GLU A 398 11.38 -26.01 3.66
C GLU A 398 11.96 -27.19 4.44
N GLN A 399 13.17 -27.05 4.98
CA GLN A 399 13.84 -28.10 5.75
C GLN A 399 13.10 -28.47 7.04
N ALA A 400 12.53 -27.48 7.75
CA ALA A 400 11.91 -27.72 9.06
C ALA A 400 10.46 -28.20 8.98
N PHE A 401 9.72 -27.80 7.95
CA PHE A 401 8.27 -28.00 7.87
C PHE A 401 7.77 -28.56 6.53
N GLY A 402 8.63 -28.69 5.53
CA GLY A 402 8.21 -29.06 4.17
C GLY A 402 7.48 -27.92 3.46
N SER A 403 7.76 -26.66 3.83
CA SER A 403 7.20 -25.48 3.16
C SER A 403 7.58 -25.42 1.69
N VAL A 404 6.60 -25.11 0.84
CA VAL A 404 6.81 -24.92 -0.60
C VAL A 404 6.85 -23.42 -0.90
N PRO A 405 7.89 -22.89 -1.57
CA PRO A 405 8.04 -21.45 -1.82
C PRO A 405 6.82 -20.80 -2.51
N ASP A 406 6.18 -21.52 -3.45
CA ASP A 406 5.01 -21.04 -4.18
C ASP A 406 3.79 -20.79 -3.27
N ASP A 407 3.69 -21.49 -2.15
CA ASP A 407 2.59 -21.37 -1.18
C ASP A 407 2.89 -20.31 -0.11
N LEU A 408 4.14 -19.90 0.06
CA LEU A 408 4.52 -18.91 1.07
C LEU A 408 3.90 -17.55 0.77
N VAL A 409 3.37 -16.93 1.81
CA VAL A 409 2.97 -15.51 1.84
C VAL A 409 4.04 -14.74 2.58
N ALA A 410 4.58 -13.69 1.98
CA ALA A 410 5.68 -12.92 2.53
C ALA A 410 5.35 -11.43 2.64
N ALA A 411 5.95 -10.77 3.63
CA ALA A 411 5.88 -9.33 3.76
C ALA A 411 7.23 -8.71 4.11
N ILE A 412 7.49 -7.51 3.57
CA ILE A 412 8.70 -6.71 3.80
C ILE A 412 8.30 -5.50 4.66
N GLY A 413 8.73 -5.49 5.91
CA GLY A 413 8.33 -4.56 6.96
C GLY A 413 8.88 -3.14 6.85
N PRO A 414 8.43 -2.23 7.74
CA PRO A 414 8.96 -0.87 7.84
C PRO A 414 10.46 -0.86 8.11
N SER A 415 11.20 -0.07 7.35
CA SER A 415 12.67 0.05 7.43
C SER A 415 13.12 1.34 6.76
N ILE A 416 14.42 1.60 6.65
CA ILE A 416 14.88 2.76 5.89
C ILE A 416 14.58 2.54 4.39
N GLY A 417 13.92 3.51 3.77
CA GLY A 417 13.50 3.45 2.38
C GLY A 417 14.53 4.02 1.40
N PRO A 418 14.30 3.83 0.09
CA PRO A 418 15.18 4.37 -0.98
C PRO A 418 15.23 5.90 -1.02
N CYS A 419 14.31 6.58 -0.34
CA CYS A 419 14.33 8.02 -0.16
C CYS A 419 15.44 8.50 0.78
N CYS A 420 15.93 7.66 1.71
CA CYS A 420 16.83 8.08 2.79
C CYS A 420 18.11 7.23 2.92
N TYR A 421 18.18 6.06 2.26
CA TYR A 421 19.32 5.16 2.44
C TYR A 421 20.43 5.36 1.41
N GLU A 422 21.29 6.35 1.66
CA GLU A 422 22.55 6.51 0.92
C GLU A 422 23.61 5.52 1.42
N VAL A 423 24.28 4.85 0.48
CA VAL A 423 25.37 3.90 0.69
C VAL A 423 26.57 4.21 -0.21
N ASP A 424 27.72 3.65 0.13
CA ASP A 424 29.02 3.85 -0.53
C ASP A 424 29.42 2.67 -1.43
N THR A 425 30.52 2.85 -2.15
CA THR A 425 31.06 1.88 -3.12
C THR A 425 31.15 0.43 -2.58
N PRO A 426 31.66 0.15 -1.37
CA PRO A 426 31.70 -1.23 -0.85
C PRO A 426 30.34 -1.93 -0.82
N VAL A 427 29.28 -1.22 -0.43
CA VAL A 427 27.92 -1.76 -0.41
C VAL A 427 27.38 -1.90 -1.84
N ILE A 428 27.61 -0.89 -2.68
CA ILE A 428 27.20 -0.89 -4.09
C ILE A 428 27.75 -2.11 -4.83
N GLU A 429 29.04 -2.41 -4.68
CA GLU A 429 29.68 -3.53 -5.35
C GLU A 429 29.16 -4.89 -4.85
N LYS A 430 28.83 -5.00 -3.56
CA LYS A 430 28.17 -6.21 -3.03
C LYS A 430 26.76 -6.41 -3.59
N VAL A 431 26.00 -5.33 -3.80
CA VAL A 431 24.68 -5.40 -4.44
C VAL A 431 24.81 -5.77 -5.92
N LYS A 432 25.74 -5.15 -6.66
CA LYS A 432 25.99 -5.47 -8.08
C LYS A 432 26.46 -6.91 -8.30
N ALA A 433 27.13 -7.51 -7.31
CA ALA A 433 27.55 -8.92 -7.38
C ALA A 433 26.36 -9.90 -7.45
N LEU A 434 25.15 -9.48 -7.07
CA LEU A 434 23.92 -10.25 -7.25
C LEU A 434 23.43 -10.10 -8.69
N SER A 435 24.01 -10.87 -9.61
CA SER A 435 23.82 -10.72 -11.06
C SER A 435 22.38 -10.91 -11.58
N TYR A 436 21.51 -11.56 -10.79
CA TYR A 436 20.10 -11.75 -11.11
C TYR A 436 19.23 -10.54 -10.74
N VAL A 437 19.77 -9.57 -10.00
CA VAL A 437 19.05 -8.36 -9.58
C VAL A 437 19.22 -7.26 -10.63
N PRO A 438 18.13 -6.68 -11.15
CA PRO A 438 18.22 -5.51 -12.03
C PRO A 438 18.71 -4.30 -11.22
N VAL A 439 20.00 -3.96 -11.38
CA VAL A 439 20.71 -2.96 -10.57
C VAL A 439 19.98 -1.60 -10.58
N GLU A 440 19.45 -1.20 -11.71
CA GLU A 440 18.72 0.06 -11.89
C GLU A 440 17.40 0.15 -11.09
N ARG A 441 16.86 -0.99 -10.62
CA ARG A 441 15.69 -1.02 -9.75
C ARG A 441 16.04 -0.86 -8.27
N VAL A 442 17.26 -1.22 -7.90
CA VAL A 442 17.71 -1.28 -6.50
C VAL A 442 18.70 -0.19 -6.13
N LEU A 443 19.45 0.36 -7.09
CA LEU A 443 20.42 1.42 -6.90
C LEU A 443 20.08 2.62 -7.78
N ARG A 444 19.93 3.79 -7.13
CA ARG A 444 19.85 5.07 -7.82
C ARG A 444 21.13 5.87 -7.56
N PRO A 445 22.00 6.08 -8.57
CA PRO A 445 23.23 6.85 -8.39
C PRO A 445 22.97 8.26 -7.85
N VAL A 446 23.82 8.69 -6.92
CA VAL A 446 23.86 10.07 -6.39
C VAL A 446 25.15 10.75 -6.86
N SER A 447 26.26 10.00 -6.88
CA SER A 447 27.56 10.38 -7.46
C SER A 447 28.29 9.12 -7.95
N GLU A 448 29.55 9.25 -8.38
CA GLU A 448 30.38 8.09 -8.78
C GLU A 448 30.59 7.07 -7.64
N GLU A 449 30.62 7.54 -6.38
CA GLU A 449 30.93 6.71 -5.20
C GLU A 449 29.72 6.43 -4.30
N LYS A 450 28.56 7.03 -4.60
CA LYS A 450 27.37 6.98 -3.74
C LYS A 450 26.09 6.68 -4.51
N ALA A 451 25.23 5.90 -3.89
CA ALA A 451 23.90 5.59 -4.43
C ALA A 451 22.86 5.49 -3.32
N MET A 452 21.60 5.75 -3.68
CA MET A 452 20.45 5.41 -2.85
C MET A 452 20.11 3.94 -3.07
N LEU A 453 20.12 3.15 -1.99
CA LEU A 453 19.82 1.72 -2.02
C LEU A 453 18.37 1.45 -1.59
N ASN A 454 17.64 0.76 -2.47
CA ASN A 454 16.32 0.24 -2.19
C ASN A 454 16.42 -1.19 -1.62
N LEU A 455 16.58 -1.30 -0.29
CA LEU A 455 16.60 -2.60 0.38
C LEU A 455 15.26 -3.36 0.25
N TRP A 456 14.14 -2.65 0.07
CA TRP A 456 12.83 -3.28 -0.11
C TRP A 456 12.77 -4.06 -1.42
N GLU A 457 13.13 -3.42 -2.52
CA GLU A 457 13.14 -4.08 -3.84
C GLU A 457 14.24 -5.15 -3.91
N LEU A 458 15.39 -4.94 -3.28
CA LEU A 458 16.45 -5.94 -3.24
C LEU A 458 15.98 -7.23 -2.53
N ASN A 459 15.37 -7.12 -1.35
CA ASN A 459 14.80 -8.30 -0.67
C ASN A 459 13.63 -8.92 -1.46
N ARG A 460 12.81 -8.11 -2.15
CA ARG A 460 11.75 -8.61 -3.03
C ARG A 460 12.32 -9.45 -4.18
N GLN A 461 13.40 -9.01 -4.83
CA GLN A 461 14.07 -9.79 -5.89
C GLN A 461 14.65 -11.11 -5.35
N ILE A 462 15.18 -11.12 -4.13
CA ILE A 462 15.67 -12.35 -3.48
C ILE A 462 14.49 -13.30 -3.18
N MET A 463 13.37 -12.79 -2.66
CA MET A 463 12.15 -13.60 -2.42
C MET A 463 11.59 -14.20 -3.72
N LEU A 464 11.58 -13.42 -4.81
CA LEU A 464 11.17 -13.91 -6.14
C LEU A 464 12.10 -15.02 -6.65
N LYS A 465 13.42 -14.82 -6.52
CA LYS A 465 14.43 -15.84 -6.85
C LYS A 465 14.22 -17.11 -6.02
N ALA A 466 13.89 -16.97 -4.75
CA ALA A 466 13.63 -18.09 -3.84
C ALA A 466 12.35 -18.88 -4.18
N GLY A 467 11.56 -18.43 -5.15
CA GLY A 467 10.35 -19.10 -5.62
C GLY A 467 9.06 -18.60 -5.01
N ILE A 468 9.08 -17.49 -4.24
CA ILE A 468 7.83 -16.91 -3.72
C ILE A 468 7.10 -16.19 -4.85
N ARG A 469 5.80 -16.47 -5.02
CA ARG A 469 4.99 -15.85 -6.07
C ARG A 469 4.93 -14.32 -5.93
N PRO A 470 5.02 -13.55 -7.03
CA PRO A 470 4.96 -12.09 -6.97
C PRO A 470 3.75 -11.51 -6.24
N GLU A 471 2.57 -12.12 -6.40
CA GLU A 471 1.30 -11.76 -5.78
C GLU A 471 1.25 -12.08 -4.27
N HIS A 472 2.18 -12.88 -3.78
CA HIS A 472 2.29 -13.25 -2.36
C HIS A 472 3.26 -12.36 -1.57
N ILE A 473 3.95 -11.43 -2.22
CA ILE A 473 4.94 -10.56 -1.57
C ILE A 473 4.35 -9.15 -1.41
N THR A 474 4.12 -8.75 -0.16
CA THR A 474 3.68 -7.38 0.19
C THR A 474 4.86 -6.54 0.69
N VAL A 475 5.00 -5.30 0.23
CA VAL A 475 6.02 -4.36 0.74
C VAL A 475 5.32 -3.26 1.53
N ALA A 476 5.76 -3.01 2.77
CA ALA A 476 5.14 -2.01 3.63
C ALA A 476 5.18 -0.60 3.04
N GLU A 477 6.28 -0.24 2.37
CA GLU A 477 6.56 1.11 1.84
C GLU A 477 6.59 2.21 2.92
N VAL A 478 6.94 1.84 4.16
CA VAL A 478 7.01 2.77 5.30
C VAL A 478 8.47 3.04 5.67
N CYS A 479 8.99 4.22 5.31
CA CYS A 479 10.34 4.63 5.63
C CYS A 479 10.47 5.07 7.11
N THR A 480 11.29 4.37 7.90
CA THR A 480 11.59 4.71 9.31
C THR A 480 12.22 6.09 9.46
N CYS A 481 13.09 6.50 8.52
CA CYS A 481 13.75 7.80 8.55
C CYS A 481 12.77 8.95 8.25
N CYS A 482 11.85 8.78 7.28
CA CYS A 482 10.84 9.79 6.98
C CYS A 482 9.80 9.91 8.11
N HIS A 483 9.40 8.79 8.70
CA HIS A 483 8.38 8.73 9.75
C HIS A 483 9.00 8.64 11.14
N HIS A 484 10.09 9.36 11.40
CA HIS A 484 10.83 9.27 12.66
C HIS A 484 10.05 9.76 13.90
N ASP A 485 8.96 10.51 13.69
CA ASP A 485 7.99 10.87 14.74
C ASP A 485 7.12 9.67 15.17
N LEU A 486 6.94 8.69 14.29
CA LEU A 486 6.18 7.46 14.55
C LEU A 486 7.10 6.26 14.82
N LEU A 487 8.28 6.20 14.21
CA LEU A 487 9.18 5.05 14.23
C LEU A 487 10.57 5.49 14.70
N PHE A 488 11.30 4.66 15.46
CA PHE A 488 12.72 4.93 15.69
C PHE A 488 13.52 4.72 14.40
N SER A 489 14.48 5.61 14.15
CA SER A 489 15.43 5.49 13.04
C SER A 489 16.83 5.80 13.53
N HIS A 490 17.78 4.89 13.28
CA HIS A 490 19.18 5.10 13.62
C HIS A 490 19.80 6.22 12.77
N ARG A 491 19.43 6.28 11.48
CA ARG A 491 19.87 7.30 10.54
C ARG A 491 19.33 8.69 10.89
N ALA A 492 18.03 8.81 11.17
CA ALA A 492 17.42 10.11 11.46
C ALA A 492 18.00 10.76 12.72
N THR A 493 18.26 9.96 13.76
CA THR A 493 18.73 10.45 15.06
C THR A 493 20.24 10.30 15.26
N LYS A 494 21.00 9.93 14.22
CA LYS A 494 22.46 9.73 14.27
C LYS A 494 22.90 8.77 15.40
N GLY A 495 22.09 7.75 15.66
CA GLY A 495 22.36 6.73 16.67
C GLY A 495 21.66 6.90 18.01
N HIS A 496 21.11 8.07 18.30
CA HIS A 496 20.43 8.41 19.57
C HIS A 496 18.96 7.98 19.53
N ARG A 497 18.67 6.70 19.83
CA ARG A 497 17.32 6.13 19.66
C ARG A 497 17.06 4.86 20.48
N GLY A 498 15.78 4.57 20.72
CA GLY A 498 15.27 3.26 21.15
C GLY A 498 15.12 2.23 20.01
N GLY A 499 14.60 1.05 20.29
CA GLY A 499 14.40 -0.04 19.34
C GLY A 499 12.93 -0.28 18.98
N LEU A 500 12.71 -0.64 17.72
CA LEU A 500 11.46 -1.19 17.21
C LEU A 500 11.55 -2.71 17.19
N CYS A 501 10.40 -3.38 17.18
CA CYS A 501 10.33 -4.83 16.97
C CYS A 501 9.26 -5.21 15.94
N ALA A 502 9.54 -6.26 15.19
CA ALA A 502 8.54 -7.02 14.45
C ALA A 502 8.09 -8.23 15.28
N PHE A 503 6.83 -8.60 15.13
CA PHE A 503 6.19 -9.70 15.83
C PHE A 503 5.36 -10.53 14.87
N LEU A 504 5.45 -11.86 15.00
CA LEU A 504 4.62 -12.79 14.23
C LEU A 504 4.27 -14.00 15.10
N GLN A 505 3.00 -14.39 15.11
CA GLN A 505 2.48 -15.49 15.92
C GLN A 505 1.42 -16.27 15.13
N ILE A 506 1.40 -17.60 15.26
CA ILE A 506 0.26 -18.43 14.87
C ILE A 506 -0.76 -18.39 16.01
N THR A 507 -2.01 -18.04 15.72
CA THR A 507 -3.06 -17.94 16.74
C THR A 507 -3.42 -19.30 17.30
N GLU A 508 -3.61 -19.41 18.61
CA GLU A 508 -4.20 -20.60 19.23
C GLU A 508 -5.67 -20.74 18.80
N GLU A 509 -6.09 -21.94 18.41
CA GLU A 509 -7.50 -22.22 18.15
C GLU A 509 -8.27 -22.07 19.45
N LYS A 510 -9.39 -21.34 19.40
CA LYS A 510 -10.32 -21.27 20.54
C LYS A 510 -11.01 -22.62 20.64
N VAL A 511 -10.59 -23.43 21.60
CA VAL A 511 -11.29 -24.65 22.04
C VAL A 511 -12.67 -24.29 22.56
#